data_AF-A0A6L9XVG7-F1
#
_entry.id   AF-A0A6L9XVG7-F1
#
_cell.length_a   1.000
_cell.length_b   1.000
_cell.length_c   1.000
_cell.angle_alpha   90.00
_cell.angle_beta   90.00
_cell.angle_gamma   90.00
#
_symmetry.space_group_name_H-M   'P 1'
#
loop_
_entity.id
_entity.type
_entity.pdbx_description
1 polymer ?
#
loop_
_entity_poly.entity_id
_entity_poly.type
_entity_poly.pdbx_seq_one_letter_code
_entity_poly.pdbx_strand_id
1 'polypeptide(L)'
;MIWLYWIAVVPQVLIYTAVGMLKIVRSKPRLVADNGFDWADSVPAVVVKGIGGLELAAVAALVVPMLLGWGPILPVAASIGLVALQLGAAVTNVRFADKKKLPLDALLILLALVAGAAALAIGWR
;
A
#
# COMPACT_ATOMS: atom_id res chain seq x y z
N MET A 1 -9.62 7.99 18.40
CA MET A 1 -9.48 6.97 17.34
C MET A 1 -9.48 7.55 15.95
N ILE A 2 -10.43 8.44 15.60
CA ILE A 2 -10.48 9.01 14.24
C ILE A 2 -9.21 9.76 13.80
N TRP A 3 -8.60 10.56 14.69
CA TRP A 3 -7.36 11.27 14.38
C TRP A 3 -6.20 10.32 14.13
N LEU A 4 -6.07 9.27 14.95
CA LEU A 4 -5.04 8.24 14.80
C LEU A 4 -5.19 7.51 13.47
N TYR A 5 -6.41 7.20 13.06
CA TYR A 5 -6.70 6.60 11.76
C TYR A 5 -6.16 7.47 10.62
N TRP A 6 -6.52 8.76 10.59
CA TRP A 6 -6.08 9.65 9.51
C TRP A 6 -4.57 9.93 9.53
N ILE A 7 -3.96 10.02 10.71
CA ILE A 7 -2.49 10.13 10.82
C ILE A 7 -1.80 8.93 10.17
N ALA A 8 -2.34 7.72 10.34
CA ALA A 8 -1.79 6.52 9.72
C ALA A 8 -2.11 6.43 8.22
N VAL A 9 -3.33 6.77 7.83
CA VAL A 9 -3.84 6.58 6.47
C VAL A 9 -3.32 7.62 5.49
N VAL A 10 -3.18 8.90 5.87
CA VAL A 10 -2.76 9.96 4.93
C VAL A 10 -1.42 9.64 4.25
N PRO A 11 -0.34 9.26 4.97
CA PRO A 11 0.91 8.85 4.34
C PRO A 11 0.74 7.67 3.38
N GLN A 12 -0.04 6.66 3.76
CA GLN A 12 -0.33 5.50 2.93
C GLN A 12 -1.07 5.91 1.65
N VAL A 13 -2.08 6.77 1.75
CA VAL A 13 -2.82 7.28 0.59
C VAL A 13 -1.89 7.98 -0.38
N LEU A 14 -1.04 8.88 0.10
CA LEU A 14 -0.10 9.61 -0.77
C LEU A 14 0.88 8.67 -1.47
N ILE A 15 1.50 7.75 -0.73
CA ILE A 15 2.53 6.85 -1.25
C ILE A 15 1.91 5.81 -2.20
N TYR A 16 0.87 5.09 -1.79
CA TYR A 16 0.26 4.05 -2.60
C TYR A 16 -0.49 4.59 -3.80
N THR A 17 -1.05 5.81 -3.74
CA THR A 17 -1.61 6.46 -4.94
C THR A 17 -0.50 6.75 -5.94
N ALA A 18 0.60 7.37 -5.51
CA ALA A 18 1.71 7.69 -6.39
C ALA A 18 2.34 6.43 -6.99
N VAL A 19 2.74 5.47 -6.15
CA VAL A 19 3.43 4.24 -6.57
C VAL A 19 2.50 3.32 -7.36
N GLY A 20 1.25 3.17 -6.95
CA GLY A 20 0.25 2.36 -7.65
C GLY A 20 -0.05 2.91 -9.05
N MET A 21 -0.22 4.22 -9.19
CA MET A 21 -0.39 4.88 -10.49
C MET A 21 0.82 4.68 -11.40
N LEU A 22 2.04 4.79 -10.86
CA LEU A 22 3.26 4.54 -11.64
C LEU A 22 3.27 3.11 -12.21
N LYS A 23 2.92 2.10 -11.41
CA LYS A 23 2.87 0.69 -11.84
C LYS A 23 1.83 0.41 -12.93
N ILE A 24 0.74 1.17 -12.96
CA ILE A 24 -0.34 1.01 -13.96
C ILE A 24 0.00 1.73 -15.27
N VAL A 25 0.47 2.98 -15.16
CA VAL A 25 0.61 3.90 -16.30
C VAL A 25 1.93 3.70 -17.04
N ARG A 26 3.03 3.43 -16.34
CA ARG A 26 4.34 3.28 -16.99
C ARG A 26 4.46 1.92 -17.67
N SER A 27 5.17 1.89 -18.81
CA SER A 27 5.56 0.64 -19.44
C SER A 27 6.59 -0.09 -18.57
N LYS A 28 6.62 -1.42 -18.65
CA LYS A 28 7.59 -2.24 -17.90
C LYS A 28 9.05 -1.81 -18.12
N PRO A 29 9.53 -1.56 -19.36
CA PRO A 29 10.91 -1.09 -19.55
C PRO A 29 11.20 0.26 -18.89
N ARG A 30 10.21 1.17 -18.86
CA ARG A 30 10.36 2.46 -18.19
C ARG A 30 10.42 2.30 -16.67
N LEU A 31 9.62 1.39 -16.09
CA LEU A 31 9.68 1.08 -14.67
C LEU A 31 11.03 0.47 -14.31
N VAL A 32 11.53 -0.49 -15.06
CA VAL A 32 12.86 -1.11 -14.79
C VAL A 32 13.99 -0.08 -14.86
N ALA A 33 13.87 0.94 -15.70
CA ALA A 33 14.84 2.04 -15.76
C ALA A 33 14.73 3.02 -14.57
N ASP A 34 13.62 3.02 -13.83
CA ASP A 34 13.46 3.82 -12.63
C ASP A 34 14.17 3.16 -11.44
N ASN A 35 14.91 3.96 -10.67
CA ASN A 35 15.60 3.44 -9.50
C ASN A 35 14.61 2.79 -8.53
N GLY A 36 14.82 1.51 -8.25
CA GLY A 36 14.07 0.78 -7.25
C GLY A 36 12.90 -0.05 -7.78
N PHE A 37 12.80 -0.26 -9.08
CA PHE A 37 11.82 -1.17 -9.71
C PHE A 37 12.49 -2.29 -10.51
N ASP A 38 13.78 -2.57 -10.29
CA ASP A 38 14.56 -3.60 -10.99
C ASP A 38 13.88 -4.99 -10.96
N TRP A 39 13.20 -5.30 -9.86
CA TRP A 39 12.43 -6.53 -9.70
C TRP A 39 11.33 -6.71 -10.74
N ALA A 40 10.80 -5.62 -11.31
CA ALA A 40 9.75 -5.65 -12.31
C ALA A 40 10.20 -6.42 -13.56
N ASP A 41 11.51 -6.52 -13.83
CA ASP A 41 12.01 -7.32 -14.95
C ASP A 41 11.78 -8.83 -14.75
N SER A 42 11.82 -9.28 -13.49
CA SER A 42 11.68 -10.69 -13.12
C SER A 42 10.24 -11.25 -13.18
N VAL A 43 9.24 -10.40 -13.44
CA VAL A 43 7.82 -10.80 -13.48
C VAL A 43 7.10 -10.29 -14.74
N PRO A 44 6.00 -10.94 -15.16
CA PRO A 44 5.16 -10.42 -16.24
C PRO A 44 4.58 -9.03 -15.93
N ALA A 45 4.41 -8.19 -16.95
CA ALA A 45 3.86 -6.84 -16.77
C ALA A 45 2.46 -6.81 -16.11
N VAL A 46 1.65 -7.86 -16.33
CA VAL A 46 0.34 -8.02 -15.69
C VAL A 46 0.45 -8.12 -14.16
N VAL A 47 1.51 -8.73 -13.63
CA VAL A 47 1.74 -8.84 -12.18
C VAL A 47 2.03 -7.46 -11.59
N VAL A 48 2.90 -6.67 -12.25
CA VAL A 48 3.24 -5.31 -11.81
C VAL A 48 1.99 -4.42 -11.79
N LYS A 49 1.18 -4.49 -12.86
CA LYS A 49 -0.08 -3.75 -12.96
C LYS A 49 -1.11 -4.23 -11.92
N GLY A 50 -1.17 -5.53 -11.67
CA GLY A 50 -2.02 -6.11 -10.63
C GLY A 50 -1.68 -5.59 -9.24
N ILE A 51 -0.39 -5.52 -8.89
CA ILE A 51 0.07 -4.91 -7.63
C ILE A 51 -0.36 -3.44 -7.56
N GLY A 52 -0.14 -2.67 -8.63
CA GLY A 52 -0.59 -1.26 -8.67
C GLY A 52 -2.11 -1.11 -8.50
N GLY A 53 -2.90 -1.99 -9.11
CA GLY A 53 -4.35 -2.01 -8.94
C GLY A 53 -4.77 -2.32 -7.51
N LEU A 54 -4.11 -3.28 -6.85
CA LEU A 54 -4.36 -3.61 -5.44
C LEU A 54 -4.00 -2.45 -4.50
N GLU A 55 -2.91 -1.73 -4.77
CA GLU A 55 -2.53 -0.53 -4.01
C GLU A 55 -3.60 0.56 -4.09
N LEU A 56 -4.11 0.85 -5.30
CA LEU A 56 -5.17 1.85 -5.47
C LEU A 56 -6.51 1.40 -4.89
N ALA A 57 -6.84 0.10 -4.99
CA ALA A 57 -8.03 -0.46 -4.36
C ALA A 57 -7.96 -0.33 -2.83
N ALA A 58 -6.79 -0.58 -2.23
CA ALA A 58 -6.58 -0.40 -0.80
C ALA A 58 -6.72 1.07 -0.39
N VAL A 59 -6.19 2.01 -1.18
CA VAL A 59 -6.40 3.46 -0.95
C VAL A 59 -7.89 3.80 -0.92
N ALA A 60 -8.65 3.34 -1.92
CA ALA A 60 -10.10 3.58 -1.95
C ALA A 60 -10.79 2.96 -0.73
N ALA A 61 -10.44 1.74 -0.36
CA ALA A 61 -11.00 1.03 0.78
C ALA A 61 -10.62 1.62 2.16
N LEU A 62 -9.51 2.35 2.26
CA LEU A 62 -9.16 3.11 3.48
C LEU A 62 -9.91 4.45 3.56
N VAL A 63 -10.19 5.11 2.42
CA VAL A 63 -10.77 6.46 2.43
C VAL A 63 -12.29 6.45 2.37
N VAL A 64 -12.87 5.72 1.41
CA VAL A 64 -14.30 5.77 1.09
C VAL A 64 -15.19 5.38 2.28
N PRO A 65 -14.94 4.28 3.02
CA PRO A 65 -15.77 3.90 4.15
C PRO A 65 -15.81 4.98 5.23
N MET A 66 -14.68 5.64 5.49
CA MET A 66 -14.56 6.68 6.50
C MET A 66 -15.35 7.95 6.12
N LEU A 67 -15.46 8.26 4.83
CA LEU A 67 -16.25 9.37 4.33
C LEU A 67 -17.76 9.07 4.29
N LEU A 68 -18.12 7.80 4.05
CA LEU A 68 -19.51 7.39 3.85
C LEU A 68 -20.14 6.68 5.05
N GLY A 69 -19.37 6.36 6.09
CA GLY A 69 -19.84 5.69 7.30
C GLY A 69 -20.08 4.18 7.15
N TRP A 70 -19.45 3.49 6.20
CA TRP A 70 -19.77 2.10 5.83
C TRP A 70 -19.27 0.99 6.79
N GLY A 71 -18.67 1.35 7.92
CA GLY A 71 -18.15 0.38 8.89
C GLY A 71 -16.69 -0.02 8.67
N PRO A 72 -16.14 -0.85 9.57
CA PRO A 72 -14.70 -1.12 9.65
C PRO A 72 -14.20 -2.22 8.69
N ILE A 73 -15.09 -2.97 8.04
CA ILE A 73 -14.71 -4.18 7.28
C ILE A 73 -13.74 -3.85 6.15
N LEU A 74 -14.06 -2.85 5.33
CA LEU A 74 -13.22 -2.45 4.19
C LEU A 74 -11.87 -1.86 4.63
N PRO A 75 -11.79 -0.93 5.60
CA PRO A 75 -10.51 -0.44 6.11
C PRO A 75 -9.62 -1.55 6.66
N VAL A 76 -10.18 -2.49 7.43
CA VAL A 76 -9.43 -3.60 8.01
C VAL A 76 -8.90 -4.54 6.92
N ALA A 77 -9.73 -4.89 5.93
CA ALA A 77 -9.30 -5.71 4.80
C ALA A 77 -8.19 -5.03 4.00
N ALA A 78 -8.30 -3.72 3.76
CA ALA A 78 -7.28 -2.92 3.08
C ALA A 78 -5.96 -2.89 3.86
N SER A 79 -6.02 -2.69 5.18
CA SER A 79 -4.85 -2.75 6.06
C SER A 79 -4.13 -4.09 5.97
N ILE A 80 -4.85 -5.21 6.03
CA ILE A 80 -4.26 -6.55 5.89
C ILE A 80 -3.62 -6.73 4.51
N GLY A 81 -4.30 -6.30 3.45
CA GLY A 81 -3.79 -6.35 2.09
C GLY A 81 -2.49 -5.55 1.92
N LEU A 82 -2.41 -4.34 2.48
CA LEU A 82 -1.21 -3.50 2.44
C LEU A 82 -0.07 -4.09 3.25
N VAL A 83 -0.33 -4.72 4.40
CA VAL A 83 0.68 -5.48 5.14
C VAL A 83 1.23 -6.61 4.27
N ALA A 84 0.37 -7.39 3.62
CA ALA A 84 0.80 -8.49 2.75
C ALA A 84 1.65 -7.99 1.56
N LEU A 85 1.24 -6.91 0.90
CA LEU A 85 2.00 -6.28 -0.18
C LEU A 85 3.36 -5.79 0.30
N GLN A 86 3.45 -5.15 1.46
CA GLN A 86 4.72 -4.65 1.98
C GLN A 86 5.65 -5.73 2.51
N LEU A 87 5.13 -6.85 3.00
CA LEU A 87 5.96 -8.03 3.27
C LEU A 87 6.57 -8.57 1.97
N GLY A 88 5.78 -8.65 0.89
CA GLY A 88 6.29 -9.01 -0.44
C GLY A 88 7.33 -8.01 -0.96
N ALA A 89 7.11 -6.71 -0.76
CA ALA A 89 8.04 -5.65 -1.12
C ALA A 89 9.36 -5.76 -0.32
N ALA A 90 9.30 -5.98 1.00
CA ALA A 90 10.48 -6.15 1.84
C ALA A 90 11.32 -7.36 1.42
N VAL A 91 10.68 -8.50 1.17
CA VAL A 91 11.37 -9.71 0.65
C VAL A 91 12.03 -9.42 -0.70
N THR A 92 11.34 -8.69 -1.58
CA THR A 92 11.86 -8.28 -2.88
C THR A 92 13.06 -7.33 -2.72
N ASN A 93 12.96 -6.33 -1.87
CA ASN A 93 14.03 -5.36 -1.59
C ASN A 93 15.27 -6.06 -1.00
N VAL A 94 15.11 -7.07 -0.14
CA VAL A 94 16.24 -7.91 0.33
C VAL A 94 16.85 -8.70 -0.83
N ARG A 95 16.03 -9.35 -1.66
CA ARG A 95 16.48 -10.19 -2.78
C ARG A 95 17.24 -9.40 -3.85
N PHE A 96 16.84 -8.16 -4.11
CA PHE A 96 17.46 -7.28 -5.09
C PHE A 96 18.47 -6.29 -4.46
N ALA A 97 18.94 -6.58 -3.24
CA ALA A 97 19.95 -5.81 -2.50
C ALA A 97 19.61 -4.33 -2.24
N ASP A 98 18.34 -3.94 -2.35
CA ASP A 98 17.84 -2.60 -2.06
C ASP A 98 17.39 -2.45 -0.60
N LYS A 99 18.32 -2.70 0.32
CA LYS A 99 18.04 -2.68 1.78
C LYS A 99 17.67 -1.29 2.30
N LYS A 100 17.91 -0.23 1.52
CA LYS A 100 17.62 1.16 1.91
C LYS A 100 16.13 1.43 2.06
N LYS A 101 15.28 0.60 1.44
CA LYS A 101 13.81 0.71 1.51
C LYS A 101 13.17 -0.02 2.68
N LEU A 102 13.89 -0.94 3.33
CA LEU A 102 13.33 -1.72 4.45
C LEU A 102 12.77 -0.86 5.59
N PRO A 103 13.39 0.29 5.96
CA PRO A 103 12.77 1.19 6.95
C PRO A 103 11.42 1.74 6.50
N LEU A 104 11.28 2.07 5.22
CA LEU A 104 10.00 2.54 4.66
C LEU A 104 8.98 1.41 4.63
N ASP A 105 9.38 0.19 4.27
CA ASP A 105 8.49 -0.98 4.29
C ASP A 105 7.96 -1.25 5.70
N ALA A 106 8.85 -1.25 6.71
CA ALA A 106 8.49 -1.43 8.11
C ALA A 106 7.56 -0.33 8.62
N LEU A 107 7.82 0.93 8.25
CA LEU A 107 6.96 2.06 8.60
C LEU A 107 5.56 1.89 7.98
N LEU A 108 5.47 1.56 6.69
CA LEU A 108 4.18 1.39 6.01
C LEU A 108 3.38 0.20 6.56
N ILE A 109 4.05 -0.88 6.97
CA ILE A 109 3.42 -2.00 7.69
C ILE A 109 2.86 -1.51 9.03
N LEU A 110 3.66 -0.78 9.81
CA LEU A 110 3.21 -0.25 11.10
C LEU A 110 1.99 0.67 10.94
N LEU A 111 2.03 1.59 9.97
CA LEU A 111 0.89 2.47 9.69
C LEU A 111 -0.35 1.67 9.26
N ALA A 112 -0.20 0.64 8.42
CA ALA A 112 -1.32 -0.20 8.01
C ALA A 112 -1.96 -0.94 9.21
N LEU A 113 -1.15 -1.47 10.13
CA LEU A 113 -1.62 -2.09 11.36
C LEU A 113 -2.35 -1.09 12.27
N VAL A 114 -1.79 0.10 12.43
CA VAL A 114 -2.43 1.19 13.21
C VAL A 114 -3.75 1.61 12.58
N ALA A 115 -3.81 1.76 11.25
CA ALA A 115 -5.03 2.10 10.54
C ALA A 115 -6.13 1.05 10.76
N GLY A 116 -5.80 -0.25 10.65
CA GLY A 116 -6.77 -1.34 10.85
C GLY A 116 -7.28 -1.40 12.29
N ALA A 117 -6.38 -1.29 13.27
CA ALA A 117 -6.75 -1.25 14.68
C ALA A 117 -7.60 -0.01 15.02
N ALA A 118 -7.24 1.16 14.49
CA ALA A 118 -8.00 2.38 14.68
C ALA A 118 -9.40 2.31 14.03
N ALA A 119 -9.53 1.66 12.87
CA ALA A 119 -10.81 1.45 12.19
C ALA A 119 -11.78 0.62 13.04
N LEU A 120 -11.30 -0.45 13.68
CA LEU A 120 -12.11 -1.27 14.58
C LEU A 120 -12.58 -0.51 15.83
N ALA A 121 -11.79 0.45 16.29
CA ALA A 121 -12.08 1.23 17.48
C ALA A 121 -12.85 2.54 17.21
N ILE A 122 -13.23 2.81 15.95
CA ILE A 122 -14.13 3.92 15.59
C ILE A 122 -15.58 3.49 15.85
N GLY A 123 -16.36 4.36 16.51
CA GLY A 123 -17.80 4.20 16.64
C GLY A 123 -18.50 4.57 15.34
N TRP A 124 -18.55 3.63 14.40
CA TRP A 124 -19.28 3.78 13.13
C TRP A 124 -20.75 4.09 13.41
N ARG A 125 -21.35 4.93 12.57
CA ARG A 125 -22.73 5.42 12.72
C ARG A 125 -23.73 4.48 12.09
#